data_AF-A0A9D3T2D8-F1
#
_entry.id   AF-A0A9D3T2D8-F1
#
_cell.length_a   1.000
_cell.length_b   1.000
_cell.length_c   1.000
_cell.angle_alpha   90.00
_cell.angle_beta   90.00
_cell.angle_gamma   90.00
#
_symmetry.space_group_name_H-M   'P 1'
#
loop_
_entity.id
_entity.type
_entity.pdbx_description
1 polymer ?
#
loop_
_entity_poly.entity_id
_entity_poly.type
_entity_poly.pdbx_seq_one_letter_code
_entity_poly.pdbx_strand_id
1 'polypeptide(L)'
;MNVKAAGCHLWRTYHQHNLPCFQTLRNFCASRRTCSANESGSGQTQRTGKRSNFVPVASSKHDWIGPPDRLSNLRPIIYHIPENETPLERQLRHMRQETEDWNHQFWANQNLTFSKEKDEFIHMCLKAKGLSRRDENGRKRTLSSEEMAVFYKDFLDKNCTKHANYNKEWYRRNFTITLLMGRVALHRAWRRLTRRRSPVT
;
A
#
# COMPACT_ATOMS: atom_id res chain seq x y z
N MET A 1 6.20 -47.49 32.48
CA MET A 1 5.87 -47.14 31.08
C MET A 1 6.66 -45.90 30.72
N ASN A 2 7.63 -46.05 29.83
CA ASN A 2 8.71 -45.08 29.60
C ASN A 2 8.57 -44.55 28.16
N VAL A 3 8.13 -43.29 28.00
CA VAL A 3 7.93 -42.67 26.70
C VAL A 3 9.17 -41.85 26.36
N LYS A 4 10.00 -42.35 25.44
CA LYS A 4 11.12 -41.60 24.85
C LYS A 4 10.59 -40.68 23.76
N ALA A 5 10.81 -39.38 23.92
CA ALA A 5 10.63 -38.38 22.87
C ALA A 5 11.81 -38.42 21.90
N ALA A 6 11.55 -38.61 20.61
CA ALA A 6 12.53 -38.51 19.54
C ALA A 6 12.27 -37.24 18.74
N GLY A 7 13.17 -36.26 18.87
CA GLY A 7 13.23 -35.09 18.00
C GLY A 7 13.84 -35.47 16.65
N CYS A 8 13.25 -35.00 15.55
CA CYS A 8 13.83 -35.08 14.21
C CYS A 8 14.14 -33.66 13.72
N HIS A 9 15.42 -33.29 13.82
CA HIS A 9 16.01 -32.19 13.07
C HIS A 9 16.26 -32.67 11.62
N LEU A 10 15.53 -32.13 10.65
CA LEU A 10 15.85 -32.29 9.23
C LEU A 10 16.33 -30.95 8.69
N TRP A 11 17.66 -30.81 8.70
CA TRP A 11 18.39 -29.83 7.91
C TRP A 11 18.28 -30.21 6.44
N ARG A 12 17.57 -29.42 5.64
CA ARG A 12 17.65 -29.49 4.17
C ARG A 12 18.78 -28.57 3.70
N THR A 13 19.92 -29.18 3.37
CA THR A 13 21.00 -28.58 2.61
C THR A 13 20.52 -28.24 1.20
N TYR A 14 20.60 -26.96 0.83
CA TYR A 14 20.34 -26.51 -0.54
C TYR A 14 21.62 -26.63 -1.38
N HIS A 15 21.50 -27.38 -2.47
CA HIS A 15 22.52 -27.57 -3.48
C HIS A 15 22.66 -26.28 -4.31
N GLN A 16 23.86 -25.70 -4.37
CA GLN A 16 24.18 -24.59 -5.28
C GLN A 16 24.29 -25.11 -6.71
N HIS A 17 23.38 -24.71 -7.58
CA HIS A 17 23.57 -24.78 -9.03
C HIS A 17 23.99 -23.39 -9.53
N ASN A 18 25.21 -23.32 -10.06
CA ASN A 18 25.78 -22.14 -10.71
C ASN A 18 25.09 -21.92 -12.06
N LEU A 19 24.23 -20.89 -12.13
CA LEU A 19 23.74 -20.32 -13.39
C LEU A 19 24.67 -19.16 -13.81
N PRO A 20 25.08 -19.07 -15.09
CA PRO A 20 26.18 -18.21 -15.53
C PRO A 20 25.86 -16.70 -15.56
N CYS A 21 24.67 -16.28 -15.13
CA CYS A 21 24.26 -14.86 -15.11
C CYS A 21 24.73 -14.08 -13.85
N PHE A 22 25.46 -14.73 -12.93
CA PHE A 22 25.59 -14.26 -11.54
C PHE A 22 26.94 -13.63 -11.14
N GLN A 23 27.83 -13.29 -12.07
CA GLN A 23 29.16 -12.81 -11.68
C GLN A 23 29.36 -11.29 -11.59
N THR A 24 28.32 -10.45 -11.77
CA THR A 24 28.54 -8.98 -11.82
C THR A 24 27.61 -8.11 -10.98
N LEU A 25 27.15 -8.59 -9.82
CA LEU A 25 26.51 -7.71 -8.82
C LEU A 25 26.95 -8.01 -7.37
N ARG A 26 28.26 -8.13 -7.15
CA ARG A 26 28.86 -7.89 -5.82
C ARG A 26 29.73 -6.64 -5.93
N ASN A 27 29.14 -5.50 -5.56
CA ASN A 27 29.78 -4.36 -4.89
C ASN A 27 28.85 -3.15 -5.03
N PHE A 28 27.96 -2.95 -4.06
CA PHE A 28 27.58 -1.61 -3.62
C PHE A 28 26.91 -1.74 -2.26
N CYS A 29 27.74 -1.70 -1.20
CA CYS A 29 27.26 -1.47 0.15
C CYS A 29 28.05 -0.31 0.76
N ALA A 30 27.30 0.54 1.46
CA ALA A 30 27.71 1.54 2.44
C ALA A 30 28.54 2.74 1.97
N SER A 31 27.84 3.86 1.78
CA SER A 31 28.33 5.13 2.33
C SER A 31 27.14 5.94 2.89
N ARG A 32 27.09 6.06 4.21
CA ARG A 32 26.28 7.08 4.90
C ARG A 32 26.79 8.45 4.45
N ARG A 33 25.92 9.27 3.86
CA ARG A 33 26.09 10.72 3.85
C ARG A 33 24.77 11.35 4.25
N THR A 34 24.81 12.05 5.38
CA THR A 34 23.84 13.09 5.75
C THR A 34 24.00 14.25 4.78
N CYS A 35 22.90 14.67 4.14
CA CYS A 35 22.85 15.86 3.32
C CYS A 35 21.76 16.77 3.87
N SER A 36 22.17 17.90 4.46
CA SER A 36 21.30 19.01 4.81
C SER A 36 20.67 19.62 3.56
N ALA A 37 19.49 20.18 3.76
CA ALA A 37 18.66 20.84 2.76
C ALA A 37 19.36 22.01 2.08
N ASN A 38 19.09 22.18 0.79
CA ASN A 38 18.79 23.49 0.21
C ASN A 38 17.77 23.30 -0.91
N GLU A 39 16.61 23.92 -0.73
CA GLU A 39 15.53 23.98 -1.70
C GLU A 39 15.87 24.99 -2.80
N SER A 40 15.62 24.60 -4.05
CA SER A 40 15.53 25.54 -5.17
C SER A 40 14.45 25.00 -6.10
N GLY A 41 13.36 25.76 -6.18
CA GLY A 41 12.09 25.32 -6.73
C GLY A 41 12.11 25.01 -8.22
N SER A 42 11.32 23.99 -8.58
CA SER A 42 10.58 23.98 -9.83
C SER A 42 9.24 23.29 -9.57
N GLY A 43 8.17 24.06 -9.70
CA GLY A 43 6.81 23.61 -9.44
C GLY A 43 6.39 22.55 -10.44
N GLN A 44 6.41 21.29 -10.03
CA GLN A 44 5.60 20.26 -10.66
C GLN A 44 4.29 20.17 -9.89
N THR A 45 3.25 20.75 -10.48
CA THR A 45 1.86 20.57 -10.06
C THR A 45 1.59 19.09 -9.89
N GLN A 46 1.38 18.65 -8.64
CA GLN A 46 0.91 17.31 -8.33
C GLN A 46 -0.41 17.10 -9.07
N ARG A 47 -0.38 16.31 -10.16
CA ARG A 47 -1.60 15.79 -10.77
C ARG A 47 -2.17 14.76 -9.81
N THR A 48 -2.96 15.24 -8.85
CA THR A 48 -3.84 14.38 -8.07
C THR A 48 -4.68 13.58 -9.06
N GLY A 49 -4.55 12.25 -9.00
CA GLY A 49 -5.31 11.35 -9.87
C GLY A 49 -6.78 11.73 -9.79
N LYS A 50 -7.36 12.11 -10.93
CA LYS A 50 -8.75 12.56 -11.02
C LYS A 50 -9.63 11.38 -10.60
N ARG A 51 -10.11 11.39 -9.35
CA ARG A 51 -11.08 10.41 -8.85
C ARG A 51 -12.25 10.35 -9.84
N SER A 52 -12.79 9.14 -10.08
CA SER A 52 -13.92 8.99 -11.00
C SER A 52 -15.00 10.00 -10.63
N ASN A 53 -15.55 10.73 -11.61
CA ASN A 53 -16.59 11.77 -11.40
C ASN A 53 -17.95 11.18 -10.95
N PHE A 54 -17.98 9.92 -10.50
CA PHE A 54 -19.18 9.30 -10.01
C PHE A 54 -19.60 9.97 -8.69
N VAL A 55 -20.78 10.58 -8.71
CA VAL A 55 -21.41 11.17 -7.54
C VAL A 55 -22.57 10.27 -7.14
N PRO A 56 -22.57 9.71 -5.92
CA PRO A 56 -23.69 8.90 -5.47
C PRO A 56 -24.97 9.73 -5.40
N VAL A 57 -26.11 9.06 -5.57
CA VAL A 57 -27.43 9.72 -5.47
C VAL A 57 -27.54 10.39 -4.10
N ALA A 58 -28.02 11.64 -4.08
CA ALA A 58 -28.09 12.46 -2.87
C ALA A 58 -28.88 11.82 -1.72
N SER A 59 -29.76 10.85 -2.01
CA SER A 59 -30.57 10.12 -1.03
C SER A 59 -29.89 8.90 -0.40
N SER A 60 -28.65 8.57 -0.79
CA SER A 60 -27.97 7.40 -0.23
C SER A 60 -27.64 7.57 1.24
N LYS A 61 -28.05 6.60 2.06
CA LYS A 61 -27.75 6.55 3.50
C LYS A 61 -26.47 5.79 3.86
N HIS A 62 -25.77 5.25 2.86
CA HIS A 62 -24.60 4.40 3.04
C HIS A 62 -23.38 4.94 2.30
N ASP A 63 -22.19 4.56 2.78
CA ASP A 63 -20.92 4.83 2.12
C ASP A 63 -20.86 4.11 0.76
N TRP A 64 -20.28 4.77 -0.23
CA TRP A 64 -20.11 4.21 -1.57
C TRP A 64 -18.68 3.78 -1.82
N ILE A 65 -18.52 2.59 -2.40
CA ILE A 65 -17.22 2.03 -2.75
C ILE A 65 -17.12 2.01 -4.28
N GLY A 66 -16.14 2.74 -4.82
CA GLY A 66 -15.93 2.87 -6.25
C GLY A 66 -15.18 1.69 -6.90
N PRO A 67 -15.00 1.74 -8.23
CA PRO A 67 -14.13 0.79 -8.94
C PRO A 67 -12.66 0.96 -8.50
N PRO A 68 -11.80 -0.05 -8.70
CA PRO A 68 -10.37 0.06 -8.39
C PRO A 68 -9.71 1.27 -9.07
N ASP A 69 -8.94 2.04 -8.30
CA ASP A 69 -8.15 3.14 -8.82
C ASP A 69 -7.03 2.63 -9.74
N ARG A 70 -6.79 3.34 -10.84
CA ARG A 70 -5.83 2.91 -11.88
C ARG A 70 -4.37 2.90 -11.41
N LEU A 71 -4.02 3.72 -10.43
CA LEU A 71 -2.64 3.88 -9.97
C LEU A 71 -2.42 3.11 -8.68
N SER A 72 -3.27 3.30 -7.67
CA SER A 72 -3.10 2.64 -6.37
C SER A 72 -3.67 1.23 -6.32
N ASN A 73 -4.56 0.85 -7.25
CA ASN A 73 -5.38 -0.37 -7.20
C ASN A 73 -6.37 -0.46 -6.03
N LEU A 74 -6.44 0.58 -5.18
CA LEU A 74 -7.38 0.64 -4.06
C LEU A 74 -8.74 1.16 -4.51
N ARG A 75 -9.81 0.79 -3.79
CA ARG A 75 -11.16 1.26 -4.11
C ARG A 75 -11.44 2.56 -3.36
N PRO A 76 -11.71 3.68 -4.07
CA PRO A 76 -12.04 4.93 -3.42
C PRO A 76 -13.38 4.83 -2.70
N ILE A 77 -13.49 5.48 -1.54
CA ILE A 77 -14.70 5.51 -0.73
C ILE A 77 -15.27 6.93 -0.73
N ILE A 78 -16.56 7.06 -1.01
CA ILE A 78 -17.32 8.30 -0.82
C ILE A 78 -18.17 8.11 0.44
N TYR A 79 -17.74 8.76 1.52
CA TYR A 79 -18.42 8.67 2.81
C TYR A 79 -19.75 9.42 2.78
N HIS A 80 -20.79 8.76 3.28
CA HIS A 80 -22.10 9.37 3.47
C HIS A 80 -22.03 10.48 4.54
N ILE A 81 -22.69 11.60 4.26
CA ILE A 81 -22.82 12.73 5.17
C ILE A 81 -24.28 12.77 5.66
N PRO A 82 -24.54 12.43 6.93
CA PRO A 82 -25.90 12.50 7.47
C PRO A 82 -26.36 13.96 7.62
N GLU A 83 -27.66 14.19 7.47
CA GLU A 83 -28.26 15.54 7.56
C GLU A 83 -27.92 16.28 8.87
N ASN A 84 -27.99 15.57 9.99
CA ASN A 84 -27.72 16.12 11.34
C ASN A 84 -26.35 15.66 11.88
N GLU A 85 -25.31 15.73 11.05
CA GLU A 85 -23.95 15.34 11.41
C GLU A 85 -23.41 16.18 12.58
N THR A 86 -22.99 15.50 13.65
CA THR A 86 -22.33 16.19 14.76
C THR A 86 -20.87 16.54 14.45
N PRO A 87 -20.27 17.51 15.16
CA PRO A 87 -18.85 17.81 15.01
C PRO A 87 -17.94 16.58 15.19
N LEU A 88 -18.29 15.68 16.12
CA LEU A 88 -17.53 14.45 16.37
C LEU A 88 -17.67 13.43 15.22
N GLU A 89 -18.85 13.31 14.63
CA GLU A 89 -19.10 12.46 13.45
C GLU A 89 -18.36 13.00 12.21
N ARG A 90 -18.40 14.32 12.03
CA ARG A 90 -17.66 15.03 10.99
C ARG A 90 -16.15 14.82 11.11
N GLN A 91 -15.62 14.98 12.32
CA GLN A 91 -14.20 14.74 12.61
C GLN A 91 -13.81 13.31 12.25
N LEU A 92 -14.63 12.33 12.65
CA LEU A 92 -14.41 10.93 12.30
C LEU A 92 -14.40 10.70 10.79
N ARG A 93 -15.36 11.29 10.05
CA ARG A 93 -15.43 11.17 8.60
C ARG A 93 -14.20 11.77 7.91
N HIS A 94 -13.79 12.99 8.29
CA HIS A 94 -12.58 13.60 7.73
C HIS A 94 -11.33 12.77 8.03
N MET A 95 -11.18 12.27 9.26
CA MET A 95 -10.02 11.46 9.62
C MET A 95 -9.94 10.16 8.80
N ARG A 96 -11.08 9.52 8.52
CA ARG A 96 -11.14 8.36 7.62
C ARG A 96 -10.77 8.74 6.18
N GLN A 97 -11.30 9.86 5.68
CA GLN A 97 -11.01 10.33 4.33
C GLN A 97 -9.53 10.68 4.15
N GLU A 98 -8.94 11.43 5.07
CA GLU A 98 -7.51 11.76 5.06
C GLU A 98 -6.62 10.52 5.13
N THR A 99 -7.03 9.51 5.91
CA THR A 99 -6.31 8.24 6.02
C THR A 99 -6.38 7.45 4.71
N GLU A 100 -7.54 7.43 4.05
CA GLU A 100 -7.72 6.79 2.75
C GLU A 100 -6.94 7.52 1.65
N ASP A 101 -6.97 8.87 1.64
CA ASP A 101 -6.21 9.69 0.69
C ASP A 101 -4.70 9.43 0.82
N TRP A 102 -4.21 9.38 2.05
CA TRP A 102 -2.82 9.03 2.35
C TRP A 102 -2.47 7.61 1.88
N ASN A 103 -3.37 6.64 2.11
CA ASN A 103 -3.20 5.26 1.68
C ASN A 103 -3.13 5.13 0.15
N HIS A 104 -4.04 5.79 -0.56
CA HIS A 104 -4.04 5.89 -2.03
C HIS A 104 -2.73 6.47 -2.55
N GLN A 105 -2.28 7.60 -1.99
CA GLN A 105 -1.03 8.24 -2.42
C GLN A 105 0.17 7.32 -2.22
N PHE A 106 0.26 6.64 -1.07
CA PHE A 106 1.35 5.72 -0.80
C PHE A 106 1.41 4.60 -1.86
N TRP A 107 0.27 3.94 -2.12
CA TRP A 107 0.18 2.81 -3.05
C TRP A 107 0.30 3.22 -4.51
N ALA A 108 -0.23 4.39 -4.92
CA ALA A 108 0.00 4.93 -6.25
C ALA A 108 1.49 5.12 -6.52
N ASN A 109 2.21 5.70 -5.56
CA ASN A 109 3.65 5.89 -5.66
C ASN A 109 4.42 4.56 -5.65
N GLN A 110 4.06 3.60 -4.78
CA GLN A 110 4.70 2.28 -4.78
C GLN A 110 4.51 1.56 -6.10
N ASN A 111 3.28 1.53 -6.62
CA ASN A 111 2.95 0.80 -7.85
C ASN A 111 3.68 1.40 -9.06
N LEU A 112 3.82 2.74 -9.09
CA LEU A 112 4.61 3.43 -10.10
C LEU A 112 6.09 3.03 -10.02
N THR A 113 6.71 3.13 -8.84
CA THR A 113 8.10 2.75 -8.62
C THR A 113 8.35 1.27 -8.96
N PHE A 114 7.50 0.39 -8.46
CA PHE A 114 7.56 -1.04 -8.73
C PHE A 114 7.47 -1.35 -10.23
N SER A 115 6.52 -0.74 -10.94
CA SER A 115 6.34 -0.99 -12.37
C SER A 115 7.56 -0.53 -13.17
N LYS A 116 8.13 0.62 -12.81
CA LYS A 116 9.35 1.15 -13.41
C LYS A 116 10.55 0.23 -13.19
N GLU A 117 10.87 -0.07 -11.93
CA GLU A 117 12.02 -0.91 -11.58
C GLU A 117 11.89 -2.33 -12.16
N LYS A 118 10.67 -2.88 -12.19
CA LYS A 118 10.41 -4.17 -12.82
C LYS A 118 10.69 -4.16 -14.32
N ASP A 119 10.22 -3.14 -15.04
CA ASP A 119 10.46 -3.03 -16.48
C ASP A 119 11.95 -2.80 -16.79
N GLU A 120 12.67 -2.04 -15.95
CA GLU A 120 14.12 -1.85 -16.05
C GLU A 120 14.89 -3.16 -15.83
N PHE A 121 14.51 -3.93 -14.80
CA PHE A 121 15.10 -5.25 -14.53
C PHE A 121 14.88 -6.22 -15.70
N ILE A 122 13.65 -6.30 -16.21
CA ILE A 122 13.33 -7.13 -17.38
C ILE A 122 14.19 -6.72 -18.58
N HIS A 123 14.30 -5.42 -18.85
CA HIS A 123 15.12 -4.93 -19.96
C HIS A 123 16.60 -5.28 -19.80
N MET A 124 17.15 -5.12 -18.59
CA MET A 124 18.53 -5.49 -18.28
C MET A 124 18.79 -6.98 -18.51
N CYS A 125 17.95 -7.86 -17.98
CA CYS A 125 18.10 -9.31 -18.15
C CYS A 125 17.96 -9.75 -19.61
N LEU A 126 17.02 -9.18 -20.36
CA LEU A 126 16.87 -9.48 -21.80
C LEU A 126 18.10 -9.00 -22.59
N LYS A 127 18.59 -7.79 -22.31
CA LYS A 127 19.80 -7.26 -22.95
C LYS A 127 21.03 -8.11 -22.65
N ALA A 128 21.20 -8.58 -21.41
CA ALA A 128 22.30 -9.45 -21.02
C ALA A 128 22.27 -10.80 -21.77
N LYS A 129 21.07 -11.29 -22.12
CA LYS A 129 20.88 -12.48 -22.96
C LYS A 129 20.99 -12.21 -24.46
N GLY A 130 21.26 -10.97 -24.88
CA GLY A 130 21.26 -10.57 -26.29
C GLY A 130 19.87 -10.59 -26.94
N LEU A 131 18.80 -10.55 -26.14
CA LEU A 131 17.42 -10.64 -26.61
C LEU A 131 16.76 -9.26 -26.68
N SER A 132 16.01 -9.03 -27.77
CA SER A 132 15.08 -7.91 -27.91
C SER A 132 13.87 -8.03 -26.95
N ARG A 133 13.21 -6.90 -26.66
CA ARG A 133 12.01 -6.81 -25.80
C ARG A 133 10.81 -7.61 -26.32
N ARG A 134 10.75 -7.82 -27.63
CA ARG A 134 9.74 -8.64 -28.30
C ARG A 134 10.40 -9.81 -29.00
N ASP A 135 9.68 -10.92 -29.08
CA ASP A 135 10.06 -12.05 -29.90
C ASP A 135 9.78 -11.80 -31.39
N GLU A 136 10.09 -12.78 -32.21
CA GLU A 136 9.88 -12.76 -33.67
C GLU A 136 8.40 -12.60 -34.03
N ASN A 137 7.50 -13.05 -33.15
CA ASN A 137 6.05 -12.96 -33.31
C ASN A 137 5.48 -11.64 -32.74
N GLY A 138 6.32 -10.71 -32.30
CA GLY A 138 5.93 -9.43 -31.72
C GLY A 138 5.36 -9.51 -30.29
N ARG A 139 5.37 -10.66 -29.62
CA ARG A 139 4.93 -10.82 -28.22
C ARG A 139 5.99 -10.27 -27.27
N LYS A 140 5.57 -9.66 -26.15
CA LYS A 140 6.51 -9.16 -25.12
C LYS A 140 7.21 -10.35 -24.48
N ARG A 141 8.54 -10.40 -24.55
CA ARG A 141 9.31 -11.45 -23.87
C ARG A 141 9.20 -11.26 -22.36
N THR A 142 9.00 -12.37 -21.65
CA THR A 142 8.93 -12.43 -20.19
C THR A 142 10.11 -13.22 -19.66
N LEU A 143 10.58 -12.86 -18.47
CA LEU A 143 11.59 -13.65 -17.75
C LEU A 143 10.96 -14.88 -17.11
N SER A 144 11.79 -15.89 -16.76
CA SER A 144 11.30 -17.03 -15.98
C SER A 144 10.93 -16.62 -14.55
N SER A 145 10.20 -17.49 -13.86
CA SER A 145 9.87 -17.32 -12.45
C SER A 145 11.11 -17.20 -11.57
N GLU A 146 12.15 -18.03 -11.80
CA GLU A 146 13.40 -17.98 -11.04
C GLU A 146 14.11 -16.62 -11.20
N GLU A 147 14.15 -16.09 -12.42
CA GLU A 147 14.79 -14.81 -12.71
C GLU A 147 14.01 -13.64 -12.09
N MET A 148 12.68 -13.68 -12.18
CA MET A 148 11.82 -12.69 -11.55
C MET A 148 11.87 -12.75 -10.02
N ALA A 149 12.09 -13.92 -9.42
CA ALA A 149 12.22 -14.08 -7.98
C ALA A 149 13.38 -13.26 -7.40
N VAL A 150 14.48 -13.14 -8.14
CA VAL A 150 15.62 -12.29 -7.77
C VAL A 150 15.21 -10.82 -7.65
N PHE A 151 14.49 -10.31 -8.65
CA PHE A 151 13.94 -8.96 -8.61
C PHE A 151 13.00 -8.76 -7.42
N TYR A 152 12.08 -9.69 -7.18
CA TYR A 152 11.12 -9.57 -6.08
C TYR A 152 11.83 -9.50 -4.73
N LYS A 153 12.80 -10.38 -4.51
CA LYS A 153 13.59 -10.37 -3.27
C LYS A 153 14.31 -9.03 -3.09
N ASP A 154 15.04 -8.57 -4.11
CA ASP A 154 15.81 -7.34 -4.06
C ASP A 154 14.91 -6.10 -3.85
N PHE A 155 13.77 -6.03 -4.56
CA PHE A 155 12.80 -4.95 -4.38
C PHE A 155 12.24 -4.91 -2.95
N LEU A 156 11.90 -6.07 -2.38
CA LEU A 156 11.39 -6.17 -1.02
C LEU A 156 12.45 -5.80 0.02
N ASP A 157 13.68 -6.29 -0.15
CA ASP A 157 14.81 -5.97 0.73
C ASP A 157 15.09 -4.45 0.72
N LYS A 158 15.10 -3.81 -0.45
CA LYS A 158 15.29 -2.36 -0.60
C LYS A 158 14.18 -1.53 0.04
N ASN A 159 12.93 -2.01 -0.04
CA ASN A 159 11.77 -1.27 0.44
C ASN A 159 11.31 -1.67 1.85
N CYS A 160 12.02 -2.56 2.54
CA CYS A 160 11.60 -3.12 3.83
C CYS A 160 11.30 -2.03 4.88
N THR A 161 12.21 -1.08 5.08
CA THR A 161 12.04 0.03 6.04
C THR A 161 10.88 0.95 5.67
N LYS A 162 10.69 1.20 4.37
CA LYS A 162 9.60 2.03 3.84
C LYS A 162 8.24 1.40 4.16
N HIS A 163 8.12 0.08 3.93
CA HIS A 163 6.90 -0.67 4.26
C HIS A 163 6.69 -0.80 5.77
N ALA A 164 7.74 -0.97 6.56
CA ALA A 164 7.64 -0.97 8.02
C ALA A 164 7.09 0.36 8.55
N ASN A 165 7.61 1.49 8.05
CA ASN A 165 7.15 2.82 8.40
C ASN A 165 5.70 3.07 7.96
N TYR A 166 5.34 2.64 6.75
CA TYR A 166 3.95 2.69 6.27
C TYR A 166 3.03 1.89 7.19
N ASN A 167 3.35 0.63 7.50
CA ASN A 167 2.51 -0.21 8.35
C ASN A 167 2.34 0.41 9.74
N LYS A 168 3.42 0.94 10.32
CA LYS A 168 3.37 1.63 11.62
C LYS A 168 2.38 2.80 11.58
N GLU A 169 2.46 3.64 10.56
CA GLU A 169 1.57 4.81 10.42
C GLU A 169 0.12 4.39 10.11
N TRP A 170 -0.06 3.37 9.27
CA TRP A 170 -1.36 2.79 8.95
C TRP A 170 -2.07 2.30 10.22
N TYR A 171 -1.37 1.54 11.07
CA TYR A 171 -1.93 1.09 12.35
C TYR A 171 -2.22 2.25 13.30
N ARG A 172 -1.33 3.25 13.39
CA ARG A 172 -1.55 4.43 14.23
C ARG A 172 -2.83 5.19 13.85
N ARG A 173 -3.03 5.42 12.54
CA ARG A 173 -4.23 6.09 12.01
C ARG A 173 -5.49 5.27 12.27
N ASN A 174 -5.48 3.98 11.90
CA ASN A 174 -6.63 3.09 12.08
C ASN A 174 -7.01 2.89 13.55
N PHE A 175 -6.02 2.81 14.45
CA PHE A 175 -6.27 2.72 15.88
C PHE A 175 -6.97 3.99 16.39
N THR A 176 -6.50 5.16 15.97
CA THR A 176 -7.12 6.43 16.36
C THR A 176 -8.54 6.57 15.81
N ILE A 177 -8.76 6.17 14.55
CA ILE A 177 -10.09 6.08 13.95
C ILE A 177 -10.98 5.15 14.77
N THR A 178 -10.50 3.97 15.14
CA THR A 178 -11.26 2.98 15.94
C THR A 178 -11.69 3.52 17.29
N LEU A 179 -10.78 4.20 18.00
CA LEU A 179 -11.12 4.87 19.25
C LEU A 179 -12.18 5.95 19.05
N LEU A 180 -12.06 6.75 17.99
CA LEU A 180 -13.01 7.81 17.67
C LEU A 180 -14.38 7.25 17.25
N MET A 181 -14.41 6.13 16.52
CA MET A 181 -15.63 5.37 16.22
C MET A 181 -16.35 4.95 17.51
N GLY A 182 -15.60 4.42 18.49
CA GLY A 182 -16.13 4.07 19.80
C GLY A 182 -16.74 5.27 20.52
N ARG A 183 -16.04 6.43 20.52
CA ARG A 183 -16.55 7.68 21.10
C ARG A 183 -17.84 8.16 20.42
N VAL A 184 -17.90 8.13 19.09
CA VAL A 184 -19.12 8.48 18.32
C VAL A 184 -20.27 7.53 18.67
N ALA A 185 -20.01 6.23 18.76
CA ALA A 185 -21.02 5.23 19.12
C ALA A 185 -21.60 5.49 20.53
N LEU A 186 -20.73 5.75 21.51
CA LEU A 186 -21.16 6.11 22.86
C LEU A 186 -21.97 7.41 22.88
N HIS A 187 -21.51 8.44 22.18
CA HIS A 187 -22.22 9.72 22.06
C HIS A 187 -23.61 9.55 21.42
N ARG A 188 -23.75 8.70 20.39
CA ARG A 188 -25.05 8.36 19.78
C ARG A 188 -25.95 7.62 20.78
N ALA A 189 -25.42 6.66 21.52
CA ALA A 189 -26.18 5.92 22.53
C ALA A 189 -26.69 6.86 23.64
N TRP A 190 -25.83 7.73 24.14
CA TRP A 190 -26.18 8.72 25.17
C TRP A 190 -27.32 9.65 24.73
N ARG A 191 -27.20 10.24 23.53
CA ARG A 191 -28.27 11.11 22.97
C ARG A 191 -29.59 10.39 22.77
N ARG A 192 -29.56 9.11 22.36
CA ARG A 192 -30.77 8.30 22.22
C ARG A 192 -31.43 8.05 23.58
N LEU A 193 -30.64 7.80 24.62
CA LEU A 193 -31.14 7.60 25.98
C LEU A 193 -31.73 8.88 26.58
N THR A 194 -31.05 10.03 26.44
CA THR A 194 -31.56 11.31 26.96
C THR A 194 -32.86 11.72 26.26
N ARG A 195 -32.95 11.58 24.93
CA ARG A 195 -34.18 11.88 24.17
C ARG A 195 -35.37 11.00 24.55
N ARG A 196 -35.12 9.77 24.99
CA ARG A 196 -36.18 8.86 25.50
C ARG A 196 -36.65 9.23 26.91
N ARG A 197 -35.84 9.97 27.67
CA ARG A 197 -36.15 10.39 29.05
C ARG A 197 -36.80 11.77 29.15
N SER A 198 -36.77 12.57 28.08
CA SER A 198 -37.49 13.84 28.01
C SER A 198 -39.00 13.58 27.81
N PRO A 199 -39.89 14.00 28.73
CA PRO A 199 -41.33 13.89 28.51
C PRO A 199 -41.74 14.77 27.34
N VAL A 200 -42.65 14.27 26.49
CA VAL A 200 -43.41 15.12 25.57
C VAL A 200 -44.38 15.91 26.45
N THR A 201 -44.11 17.20 26.65
CA THR A 201 -45.05 18.16 27.24
C THR A 201 -46.22 18.41 26.32
#